data_AF-A0A6G0XBX4-F1
#
_entry.id   AF-A0A6G0XBX4-F1
#
_cell.length_a   1.000
_cell.length_b   1.000
_cell.length_c   1.000
_cell.angle_alpha   90.00
_cell.angle_beta   90.00
_cell.angle_gamma   90.00
#
_symmetry.space_group_name_H-M   'P 1'
#
loop_
_entity.id
_entity.type
_entity.pdbx_description
1 polymer ?
#
loop_
_entity_poly.entity_id
_entity_poly.type
_entity_poly.pdbx_seq_one_letter_code
_entity_poly.pdbx_strand_id
1 'polypeptide(L)'
;MSLDPLRDQPAANLLQFGQAGAFLLAALFSDRPAEAKGFCHVGSFLDLLGGDRMVFRRVYNATLGEIHGLVLNNTGGLVYASPRTSSPSVVFETQSSKLLLSVSELVSHELRLLSLTLDRSTDSSAYSLKIYMPSYSLQYLETVGGGDAVVHGNTLNQDALMDLSIVSRSSGNILVDVDAIEADDVVVAAHSSGSIQLVVRHAFVANSIDLVSHRTGSVALLPGALATTVLATTSMRSGNVVVGGLSSNRPVISTEKLVVKALGSGFIEYLSHGACNASSVETYASGAAYTHLVVCQHSTAKLRDAGDIYVSSVQSLATQTDGSGSVYANLDVATRATGRFTPMPLTVALPTYEVLSISEDSRRAGVSVGTVSFWLVLSMMSVTVLIVIALVGYKQLKPVWSSYRSRAKRGVTKTEFTPVSTPKSCRTGNLTDMTISGMTSNC
;
A
#
# COMPACT_ATOMS: atom_id res chain seq x y z
N MET A 1 -5.61 -48.45 17.99
CA MET A 1 -4.56 -48.66 16.97
C MET A 1 -3.66 -47.43 17.04
N SER A 2 -2.68 -47.46 17.93
CA SER A 2 -1.28 -47.80 17.67
C SER A 2 -0.64 -46.84 16.66
N LEU A 3 0.12 -45.90 17.24
CA LEU A 3 1.08 -45.03 16.58
C LEU A 3 2.20 -45.88 15.97
N ASP A 4 2.68 -45.45 14.81
CA ASP A 4 4.09 -45.60 14.42
C ASP A 4 4.48 -44.37 13.57
N PRO A 5 5.53 -43.63 13.97
CA PRO A 5 6.13 -42.55 13.18
C PRO A 5 7.49 -42.96 12.57
N LEU A 6 8.04 -42.04 11.77
CA LEU A 6 9.34 -42.05 11.07
C LEU A 6 9.33 -42.68 9.67
N ARG A 7 9.71 -41.91 8.64
CA ARG A 7 11.13 -41.76 8.28
C ARG A 7 11.34 -40.84 7.06
N ASP A 8 12.30 -39.92 7.24
CA ASP A 8 13.26 -39.31 6.30
C ASP A 8 12.92 -39.25 4.79
N GLN A 9 12.91 -38.03 4.23
CA GLN A 9 13.47 -37.79 2.90
C GLN A 9 14.18 -36.43 2.77
N PRO A 10 15.24 -36.35 1.93
CA PRO A 10 16.33 -35.39 2.05
C PRO A 10 16.11 -34.10 1.28
N ALA A 11 16.74 -33.03 1.77
CA ALA A 11 16.98 -31.80 1.05
C ALA A 11 17.92 -32.04 -0.13
N ALA A 12 17.52 -31.62 -1.34
CA ALA A 12 18.44 -31.42 -2.46
C ALA A 12 17.88 -30.44 -3.51
N ASN A 13 18.75 -29.48 -3.85
CA ASN A 13 18.91 -28.85 -5.16
C ASN A 13 17.90 -27.79 -5.62
N LEU A 14 18.17 -26.56 -5.18
CA LEU A 14 17.73 -25.33 -5.84
C LEU A 14 18.73 -24.99 -6.96
N LEU A 15 18.27 -25.16 -8.20
CA LEU A 15 18.97 -24.80 -9.43
C LEU A 15 19.10 -23.28 -9.55
N GLN A 16 20.34 -22.80 -9.63
CA GLN A 16 20.69 -21.48 -10.14
C GLN A 16 20.60 -21.46 -11.68
N PHE A 17 19.68 -20.66 -12.20
CA PHE A 17 19.67 -20.07 -13.54
C PHE A 17 19.18 -18.64 -13.36
N GLY A 18 19.74 -17.55 -13.87
CA GLY A 18 20.91 -17.28 -14.67
C GLY A 18 20.81 -15.78 -14.98
N GLN A 19 21.72 -14.96 -14.43
CA GLN A 19 21.87 -13.55 -14.81
C GLN A 19 23.18 -13.40 -15.58
N ALA A 20 23.07 -13.47 -16.91
CA ALA A 20 24.15 -13.11 -17.82
C ALA A 20 23.52 -12.36 -19.00
N GLY A 21 23.63 -11.03 -18.99
CA GLY A 21 23.05 -10.24 -20.07
C GLY A 21 23.04 -8.73 -19.84
N ALA A 22 24.17 -8.13 -19.43
CA ALA A 22 24.35 -6.67 -19.48
C ALA A 22 25.82 -6.25 -19.31
N PHE A 23 26.76 -6.81 -20.08
CA PHE A 23 28.13 -6.28 -20.16
C PHE A 23 28.72 -6.56 -21.54
N LEU A 24 28.17 -5.92 -22.58
CA LEU A 24 28.79 -5.96 -23.91
C LEU A 24 28.39 -4.75 -24.77
N LEU A 25 28.73 -3.53 -24.33
CA LEU A 25 28.64 -2.32 -25.18
C LEU A 25 29.47 -1.15 -24.61
N ALA A 26 30.75 -1.39 -24.33
CA ALA A 26 31.70 -0.34 -23.99
C ALA A 26 33.16 -0.66 -24.41
N ALA A 27 33.34 -1.40 -25.51
CA ALA A 27 34.67 -1.77 -26.00
C ALA A 27 34.75 -1.69 -27.53
N LEU A 28 34.51 -0.50 -28.08
CA LEU A 28 35.03 -0.10 -29.40
C LEU A 28 35.46 1.36 -29.26
N PHE A 29 36.68 1.68 -29.69
CA PHE A 29 37.44 2.93 -29.52
C PHE A 29 38.32 3.05 -28.27
N SER A 30 39.45 2.33 -28.26
CA SER A 30 40.72 2.93 -27.84
C SER A 30 41.89 2.03 -28.29
N ASP A 31 42.46 2.36 -29.45
CA ASP A 31 43.75 1.83 -29.89
C ASP A 31 44.87 2.59 -29.16
N ARG A 32 45.61 1.91 -28.27
CA ARG A 32 47.06 2.06 -28.05
C ARG A 32 47.59 1.03 -27.05
N PRO A 33 48.74 0.39 -27.33
CA PRO A 33 49.35 -0.58 -26.41
C PRO A 33 50.40 0.10 -25.52
N ALA A 34 50.40 -0.20 -24.22
CA ALA A 34 51.59 -0.07 -23.38
C ALA A 34 51.46 -0.92 -22.10
N GLU A 35 52.37 -1.89 -22.02
CA GLU A 35 53.07 -2.39 -20.83
C GLU A 35 52.29 -2.79 -19.57
N ALA A 36 52.29 -4.10 -19.35
CA ALA A 36 52.01 -4.75 -18.08
C ALA A 36 53.09 -4.44 -17.03
N LYS A 37 52.67 -3.92 -15.87
CA LYS A 37 53.35 -4.12 -14.58
C LYS A 37 52.29 -4.38 -13.51
N GLY A 38 52.51 -5.47 -12.77
CA GLY A 38 51.59 -5.98 -11.75
C GLY A 38 51.27 -4.96 -10.67
N PHE A 39 50.00 -4.84 -10.34
CA PHE A 39 49.52 -4.16 -9.16
C PHE A 39 49.06 -5.20 -8.14
N CYS A 40 49.80 -5.26 -7.03
CA CYS A 40 49.36 -5.92 -5.82
C CYS A 40 48.01 -5.36 -5.39
N HIS A 41 47.12 -6.26 -4.97
CA HIS A 41 45.94 -5.96 -4.17
C HIS A 41 46.34 -5.10 -2.96
N VAL A 42 46.07 -3.80 -3.02
CA VAL A 42 45.99 -2.95 -1.84
C VAL A 42 44.58 -3.18 -1.28
N GLY A 43 44.47 -4.18 -0.40
CA GLY A 43 43.34 -4.27 0.52
C GLY A 43 43.26 -2.98 1.32
N SER A 44 42.05 -2.44 1.42
CA SER A 44 41.66 -1.25 2.18
C SER A 44 42.47 -1.08 3.47
N PHE A 45 43.41 -0.14 3.46
CA PHE A 45 44.06 0.42 4.66
C PHE A 45 43.46 1.79 5.00
N LEU A 46 42.35 2.18 4.35
CA LEU A 46 41.67 3.46 4.57
C LEU A 46 40.53 3.40 5.60
N ASP A 47 40.16 2.22 6.09
CA ASP A 47 39.17 2.09 7.17
C ASP A 47 39.76 2.29 8.58
N LEU A 48 41.08 2.42 8.72
CA LEU A 48 41.77 2.60 10.00
C LEU A 48 42.15 4.05 10.32
N LEU A 49 41.87 4.99 9.42
CA LEU A 49 41.84 6.42 9.73
C LEU A 49 40.39 6.89 9.88
N GLY A 50 39.61 6.13 10.63
CA GLY A 50 38.26 6.48 11.08
C GLY A 50 38.32 7.72 11.96
N GLY A 51 38.50 8.89 11.35
CA GLY A 51 38.28 10.16 12.01
C GLY A 51 36.85 10.14 12.52
N ASP A 52 36.70 10.20 13.85
CA ASP A 52 35.42 10.29 14.53
C ASP A 52 34.55 11.33 13.80
N ARG A 53 33.59 10.85 13.01
CA ARG A 53 32.64 11.74 12.35
C ARG A 53 31.86 12.40 13.46
N MET A 54 31.99 13.72 13.60
CA MET A 54 31.24 14.47 14.59
C MET A 54 29.74 14.21 14.38
N VAL A 55 29.11 13.63 15.41
CA VAL A 55 27.67 13.41 15.46
C VAL A 55 27.08 14.50 16.34
N PHE A 56 26.18 15.29 15.77
CA PHE A 56 25.38 16.25 16.51
C PHE A 56 24.16 15.54 17.07
N ARG A 57 23.85 15.81 18.35
CA ARG A 57 22.72 15.21 19.06
C ARG A 57 21.90 16.29 19.74
N ARG A 58 20.58 16.19 19.61
CA ARG A 58 19.62 17.03 20.33
C ARG A 58 18.53 16.16 20.93
N VAL A 59 18.13 16.48 22.15
CA VAL A 59 17.06 15.79 22.87
C VAL A 59 15.93 16.79 23.09
N TYR A 60 14.72 16.37 22.75
CA TYR A 60 13.48 17.10 22.95
C TYR A 60 12.63 16.32 23.94
N ASN A 61 12.08 16.99 24.94
CA ASN A 61 11.20 16.37 25.91
C ASN A 61 9.85 17.08 25.82
N ALA A 62 8.79 16.31 25.60
CA ALA A 62 7.45 16.85 25.66
C ALA A 62 7.15 17.30 27.10
N THR A 63 6.56 18.48 27.23
CA THR A 63 6.16 19.05 28.51
C THR A 63 4.84 18.47 29.03
N LEU A 64 4.10 17.77 28.17
CA LEU A 64 2.82 17.11 28.49
C LEU A 64 3.01 15.61 28.67
N GLY A 65 2.42 15.05 29.71
CA GLY A 65 2.40 13.60 29.95
C GLY A 65 1.39 12.84 29.08
N GLU A 66 0.27 13.47 28.72
CA GLU A 66 -0.84 12.80 28.04
C GLU A 66 -0.77 12.99 26.52
N ILE A 67 0.26 12.45 25.87
CA ILE A 67 0.35 12.44 24.41
C ILE A 67 0.02 11.03 23.92
N HIS A 68 -1.02 10.93 23.09
CA HIS A 68 -1.51 9.67 22.52
C HIS A 68 -1.34 9.60 21.00
N GLY A 69 -1.01 10.73 20.36
CA GLY A 69 -0.80 10.81 18.92
C GLY A 69 0.63 11.15 18.53
N LEU A 70 1.10 10.57 17.42
CA LEU A 70 2.37 10.87 16.78
C LEU A 70 2.16 11.11 15.28
N VAL A 71 2.57 12.29 14.80
CA VAL A 71 2.62 12.63 13.38
C VAL A 71 4.06 12.84 12.96
N LEU A 72 4.50 12.10 11.95
CA LEU A 72 5.83 12.23 11.36
C LEU A 72 5.68 12.87 9.97
N ASN A 73 6.14 14.11 9.81
CA ASN A 73 5.99 14.88 8.59
C ASN A 73 7.35 15.09 7.90
N ASN A 74 7.48 14.57 6.68
CA ASN A 74 8.72 14.50 5.90
C ASN A 74 9.86 13.78 6.65
N THR A 75 9.52 12.88 7.59
CA THR A 75 10.51 12.14 8.38
C THR A 75 10.02 10.75 8.74
N GLY A 76 10.98 9.85 8.97
CA GLY A 76 10.79 8.55 9.60
C GLY A 76 11.43 8.51 10.99
N GLY A 77 11.27 7.40 11.70
CA GLY A 77 11.86 7.23 13.03
C GLY A 77 11.60 5.87 13.66
N LEU A 78 12.36 5.59 14.72
CA LEU A 78 12.22 4.41 15.56
C LEU A 78 11.45 4.81 16.83
N VAL A 79 10.29 4.21 17.05
CA VAL A 79 9.39 4.48 18.18
C VAL A 79 9.52 3.35 19.19
N TYR A 80 9.89 3.72 20.42
CA TYR A 80 10.13 2.82 21.53
C TYR A 80 9.20 3.15 22.69
N ALA A 81 8.81 2.11 23.45
CA ALA A 81 8.25 2.29 24.77
C ALA A 81 9.33 2.72 25.78
N SER A 82 8.96 3.61 26.69
CA SER A 82 9.79 4.06 27.80
C SER A 82 8.97 3.92 29.10
N PRO A 83 9.24 2.87 29.91
CA PRO A 83 8.45 2.60 31.11
C PRO A 83 8.73 3.59 32.25
N ARG A 84 9.72 4.48 32.10
CA ARG A 84 10.16 5.42 33.15
C ARG A 84 9.68 6.85 32.93
N THR A 85 9.13 7.15 31.77
CA THR A 85 8.76 8.51 31.39
C THR A 85 7.26 8.61 31.26
N SER A 86 6.66 9.58 31.94
CA SER A 86 5.25 9.91 31.77
C SER A 86 5.00 10.79 30.55
N SER A 87 6.03 11.41 29.98
CA SER A 87 5.93 12.21 28.75
C SER A 87 6.83 11.65 27.64
N PRO A 88 6.48 11.86 26.37
CA PRO A 88 7.36 11.50 25.26
C PRO A 88 8.70 12.25 25.26
N SER A 89 9.72 11.62 24.72
CA SER A 89 10.99 12.29 24.39
C SER A 89 11.50 11.86 23.03
N VAL A 90 12.25 12.75 22.37
CA VAL A 90 12.77 12.54 21.03
C VAL A 90 14.27 12.80 21.05
N VAL A 91 15.03 11.83 20.56
CA VAL A 91 16.48 11.94 20.37
C VAL A 91 16.75 12.02 18.87
N PHE A 92 17.23 13.19 18.44
CA PHE A 92 17.62 13.44 17.06
C PHE A 92 19.15 13.47 16.94
N GLU A 93 19.68 12.63 16.05
CA GLU A 93 21.11 12.48 15.80
C GLU A 93 21.40 12.70 14.31
N THR A 94 22.40 13.50 13.97
CA THR A 94 22.78 13.79 12.57
C THR A 94 24.26 14.13 12.45
N GLN A 95 24.83 14.00 11.25
CA GLN A 95 26.18 14.48 10.92
C GLN A 95 26.19 15.94 10.46
N SER A 96 25.02 16.58 10.30
CA SER A 96 24.91 17.98 9.87
C SER A 96 24.37 18.87 10.97
N SER A 97 25.14 19.88 11.36
CA SER A 97 24.68 20.91 12.28
C SER A 97 23.51 21.73 11.73
N LYS A 98 23.37 21.85 10.39
CA LYS A 98 22.24 22.53 9.75
C LYS A 98 20.96 21.75 9.92
N LEU A 99 21.01 20.43 9.71
CA LEU A 99 19.85 19.56 9.88
C LEU A 99 19.38 19.49 11.34
N LEU A 100 20.30 19.64 12.30
CA LEU A 100 19.96 19.74 13.73
C LEU A 100 19.02 20.92 14.06
N LEU A 101 19.06 21.97 13.24
CA LEU A 101 18.22 23.16 13.40
C LEU A 101 16.91 23.09 12.60
N SER A 102 16.76 22.12 11.69
CA SER A 102 15.57 22.01 10.82
C SER A 102 14.46 21.11 11.36
N VAL A 103 14.68 20.49 12.52
CA VAL A 103 13.63 19.76 13.25
C VAL A 103 12.74 20.78 13.98
N SER A 104 11.48 20.86 13.55
CA SER A 104 10.44 21.57 14.26
C SER A 104 9.51 20.59 14.96
N GLU A 105 9.32 20.80 16.25
CA GLU A 105 8.38 20.07 17.09
C GLU A 105 7.14 20.94 17.31
N LEU A 106 5.96 20.35 17.12
CA LEU A 106 4.69 20.97 17.45
C LEU A 106 3.89 19.99 18.32
N VAL A 107 3.62 20.40 19.56
CA VAL A 107 2.74 19.67 20.47
C VAL A 107 1.37 20.33 20.42
N SER A 108 0.35 19.59 19.98
CA SER A 108 -1.04 20.04 20.02
C SER A 108 -1.68 19.60 21.34
N HIS A 109 -2.05 20.58 22.17
CA HIS A 109 -2.71 20.33 23.45
C HIS A 109 -4.12 19.76 23.28
N GLU A 110 -4.88 20.28 22.33
CA GLU A 110 -6.27 19.88 22.09
C GLU A 110 -6.36 18.44 21.57
N LEU A 111 -5.42 18.06 20.70
CA LEU A 111 -5.40 16.74 20.06
C LEU A 111 -4.46 15.74 20.76
N ARG A 112 -3.77 16.15 21.83
CA ARG A 112 -2.79 15.32 22.56
C ARG A 112 -1.79 14.64 21.62
N LEU A 113 -1.25 15.43 20.69
CA LEU A 113 -0.51 14.95 19.54
C LEU A 113 0.89 15.57 19.47
N LEU A 114 1.91 14.74 19.30
CA LEU A 114 3.28 15.14 19.00
C LEU A 114 3.48 15.12 17.49
N SER A 115 3.71 16.27 16.88
CA SER A 115 4.03 16.39 15.46
C SER A 115 5.50 16.76 15.28
N LEU A 116 6.21 15.92 14.53
CA LEU A 116 7.61 16.12 14.20
C LEU A 116 7.72 16.39 12.71
N THR A 117 8.19 17.59 12.36
CA THR A 117 8.44 17.97 10.97
C THR A 117 9.92 18.18 10.76
N LEU A 118 10.45 17.59 9.68
CA LEU A 118 11.83 17.81 9.24
C LEU A 118 11.84 18.57 7.91
N ASP A 119 12.37 19.79 7.90
CA ASP A 119 12.63 20.49 6.64
C ASP A 119 13.92 19.94 6.01
N ARG A 120 13.76 19.24 4.88
CA ARG A 120 14.83 18.59 4.12
C ARG A 120 15.24 19.36 2.86
N SER A 121 14.76 20.60 2.69
CA SER A 121 14.95 21.38 1.46
C SER A 121 16.43 21.61 1.07
N THR A 122 17.38 21.44 1.98
CA THR A 122 18.77 21.85 1.77
C THR A 122 19.84 20.82 2.13
N ASP A 123 19.48 19.65 2.68
CA ASP A 123 20.47 18.71 3.21
C ASP A 123 20.05 17.24 3.05
N SER A 124 20.94 16.43 2.48
CA SER A 124 20.78 14.98 2.29
C SER A 124 21.55 14.16 3.31
N SER A 125 22.10 14.80 4.35
CA SER A 125 22.84 14.12 5.41
C SER A 125 21.99 13.06 6.11
N ALA A 126 22.69 12.00 6.52
CA ALA A 126 22.12 10.95 7.32
C ALA A 126 21.67 11.50 8.69
N TYR A 127 20.51 11.02 9.13
CA TYR A 127 19.98 11.30 10.46
C TYR A 127 19.31 10.06 11.04
N SER A 128 19.18 10.04 12.36
CA SER A 128 18.43 9.05 13.12
C SER A 128 17.49 9.78 14.07
N LEU A 129 16.23 9.38 14.07
CA LEU A 129 15.18 9.89 14.96
C LEU A 129 14.70 8.73 15.84
N LYS A 130 14.97 8.82 17.15
CA LYS A 130 14.48 7.85 18.15
C LYS A 130 13.44 8.54 19.02
N ILE A 131 12.26 7.96 19.10
CA ILE A 131 11.10 8.53 19.80
C ILE A 131 10.76 7.57 20.92
N TYR A 132 10.73 8.07 22.15
CA TYR A 132 10.39 7.30 23.33
C TYR A 132 9.02 7.77 23.80
N MET A 133 8.03 6.88 23.73
CA MET A 133 6.66 7.10 24.20
C MET A 133 6.48 6.42 25.56
N PRO A 134 5.60 6.93 26.45
CA PRO A 134 5.15 6.14 27.59
C PRO A 134 4.60 4.78 27.12
N SER A 135 4.79 3.73 27.93
CA SER A 135 4.32 2.39 27.55
C SER A 135 2.80 2.39 27.34
N TYR A 136 2.36 1.73 26.28
CA TYR A 136 0.95 1.55 25.90
C TYR A 136 0.18 2.86 25.70
N SER A 137 0.85 3.96 25.34
CA SER A 137 0.18 5.26 25.24
C SER A 137 -0.21 5.66 23.81
N LEU A 138 0.41 5.06 22.79
CA LEU A 138 0.24 5.47 21.39
C LEU A 138 -1.06 4.90 20.80
N GLN A 139 -2.01 5.78 20.49
CA GLN A 139 -3.31 5.48 19.89
C GLN A 139 -3.39 5.94 18.43
N TYR A 140 -2.64 6.99 18.06
CA TYR A 140 -2.65 7.55 16.72
C TYR A 140 -1.24 7.66 16.16
N LEU A 141 -0.98 7.04 15.01
CA LEU A 141 0.28 7.18 14.28
C LEU A 141 -0.02 7.58 12.83
N GLU A 142 0.58 8.68 12.39
CA GLU A 142 0.48 9.13 11.01
C GLU A 142 1.86 9.47 10.42
N THR A 143 2.11 9.03 9.19
CA THR A 143 3.24 9.51 8.39
C THR A 143 2.76 10.33 7.19
N VAL A 144 3.33 11.52 7.05
CA VAL A 144 3.07 12.48 5.96
C VAL A 144 4.40 12.84 5.33
N GLY A 145 4.45 13.07 4.02
CA GLY A 145 5.67 13.58 3.38
C GLY A 145 6.84 12.57 3.21
N GLY A 146 6.64 11.31 3.60
CA GLY A 146 7.61 10.22 3.43
C GLY A 146 8.33 9.88 4.74
N GLY A 147 9.25 8.92 4.66
CA GLY A 147 10.00 8.43 5.80
C GLY A 147 9.42 7.16 6.40
N ASP A 148 10.30 6.22 6.74
CA ASP A 148 9.89 4.94 7.31
C ASP A 148 9.79 5.04 8.84
N ALA A 149 8.69 4.54 9.39
CA ALA A 149 8.45 4.47 10.83
C ALA A 149 8.50 3.03 11.30
N VAL A 150 9.16 2.80 12.43
CA VAL A 150 9.24 1.49 13.07
C VAL A 150 8.72 1.61 14.49
N VAL A 151 7.65 0.90 14.80
CA VAL A 151 7.06 0.88 16.15
C VAL A 151 7.41 -0.43 16.82
N HIS A 152 8.16 -0.33 17.91
CA HIS A 152 8.53 -1.48 18.72
C HIS A 152 7.44 -1.82 19.75
N GLY A 153 7.56 -3.01 20.33
CA GLY A 153 6.66 -3.54 21.35
C GLY A 153 6.40 -2.57 22.51
N ASN A 154 5.24 -2.75 23.15
CA ASN A 154 4.75 -1.96 24.30
C ASN A 154 4.54 -0.47 24.02
N THR A 155 4.56 -0.04 22.76
CA THR A 155 4.33 1.37 22.40
C THR A 155 2.84 1.65 22.16
N LEU A 156 2.17 0.77 21.40
CA LEU A 156 0.75 0.91 21.06
C LEU A 156 -0.15 0.65 22.26
N ASN A 157 -1.29 1.33 22.29
CA ASN A 157 -2.34 1.11 23.28
C ASN A 157 -2.86 -0.34 23.25
N GLN A 158 -3.24 -0.85 24.42
CA GLN A 158 -3.80 -2.17 24.67
C GLN A 158 -5.07 -2.07 25.54
N ASP A 159 -5.82 -0.98 25.41
CA ASP A 159 -7.08 -0.77 26.11
C ASP A 159 -8.24 -1.04 25.14
N ALA A 160 -9.03 -2.07 25.44
CA ALA A 160 -10.20 -2.47 24.66
C ALA A 160 -11.29 -1.39 24.53
N LEU A 161 -11.22 -0.30 25.30
CA LEU A 161 -12.15 0.83 25.24
C LEU A 161 -11.66 1.99 24.38
N MET A 162 -10.47 1.87 23.78
CA MET A 162 -9.81 2.94 23.06
C MET A 162 -9.58 2.56 21.60
N ASP A 163 -9.64 3.55 20.73
CA ASP A 163 -9.40 3.38 19.31
C ASP A 163 -7.90 3.39 18.99
N LEU A 164 -7.54 2.70 17.92
CA LEU A 164 -6.18 2.67 17.37
C LEU A 164 -6.22 3.05 15.89
N SER A 165 -5.42 4.04 15.48
CA SER A 165 -5.32 4.47 14.09
C SER A 165 -3.88 4.56 13.62
N ILE A 166 -3.57 3.90 12.51
CA ILE A 166 -2.25 3.87 11.89
C ILE A 166 -2.39 4.23 10.42
N VAL A 167 -1.86 5.38 10.03
CA VAL A 167 -2.10 5.96 8.70
C VAL A 167 -0.78 6.31 8.02
N SER A 168 -0.60 5.87 6.78
CA SER A 168 0.45 6.36 5.88
C SER A 168 -0.20 7.15 4.75
N ARG A 169 0.03 8.47 4.73
CA ARG A 169 -0.41 9.35 3.63
C ARG A 169 0.65 9.53 2.55
N SER A 170 1.80 8.89 2.70
CA SER A 170 2.99 9.16 1.91
C SER A 170 3.60 7.89 1.31
N SER A 171 4.78 8.00 0.71
CA SER A 171 5.54 6.85 0.21
C SER A 171 6.32 6.11 1.31
N GLY A 172 6.29 6.62 2.55
CA GLY A 172 6.96 6.01 3.70
C GLY A 172 6.25 4.76 4.20
N ASN A 173 7.04 3.80 4.67
CA ASN A 173 6.53 2.56 5.22
C ASN A 173 6.35 2.64 6.73
N ILE A 174 5.39 1.92 7.28
CA ILE A 174 5.22 1.77 8.73
C ILE A 174 5.34 0.28 9.05
N LEU A 175 6.36 -0.10 9.81
CA LEU A 175 6.41 -1.43 10.42
C LEU A 175 6.05 -1.31 11.89
N VAL A 176 5.12 -2.15 12.32
CA VAL A 176 4.77 -2.32 13.74
C VAL A 176 5.02 -3.77 14.11
N ASP A 177 5.75 -3.99 15.20
CA ASP A 177 6.00 -5.31 15.77
C ASP A 177 5.68 -5.26 17.28
N VAL A 178 4.52 -5.80 17.63
CA VAL A 178 3.99 -5.79 18.99
C VAL A 178 3.56 -7.19 19.44
N ASP A 179 3.41 -7.36 20.74
CA ASP A 179 3.08 -8.65 21.33
C ASP A 179 1.59 -8.96 21.21
N ALA A 180 0.74 -8.02 21.64
CA ALA A 180 -0.71 -8.10 21.60
C ALA A 180 -1.33 -6.71 21.33
N ILE A 181 -2.56 -6.70 20.85
CA ILE A 181 -3.39 -5.49 20.68
C ILE A 181 -4.78 -5.78 21.23
N GLU A 182 -5.28 -4.84 22.03
CA GLU A 182 -6.68 -4.76 22.47
C GLU A 182 -7.14 -3.32 22.21
N ALA A 183 -8.24 -3.17 21.48
CA ALA A 183 -8.82 -1.87 21.09
C ALA A 183 -10.33 -2.01 20.83
N ASP A 184 -11.08 -0.91 20.80
CA ASP A 184 -12.48 -0.95 20.34
C ASP A 184 -12.48 -0.96 18.80
N ASP A 185 -12.15 0.18 18.19
CA ASP A 185 -11.99 0.30 16.73
C ASP A 185 -10.52 0.40 16.32
N VAL A 186 -10.12 -0.36 15.30
CA VAL A 186 -8.79 -0.25 14.68
C VAL A 186 -8.89 0.15 13.21
N VAL A 187 -8.17 1.19 12.84
CA VAL A 187 -8.04 1.64 11.45
C VAL A 187 -6.58 1.59 11.01
N VAL A 188 -6.30 0.86 9.93
CA VAL A 188 -4.97 0.83 9.30
C VAL A 188 -5.10 1.22 7.84
N ALA A 189 -4.55 2.38 7.46
CA ALA A 189 -4.78 2.97 6.15
C ALA A 189 -3.50 3.40 5.42
N ALA A 190 -3.23 2.81 4.26
CA ALA A 190 -2.17 3.21 3.33
C ALA A 190 -2.77 3.96 2.13
N HIS A 191 -2.71 5.30 2.13
CA HIS A 191 -3.40 6.13 1.13
C HIS A 191 -2.61 6.41 -0.16
N SER A 192 -1.29 6.24 -0.13
CA SER A 192 -0.38 6.59 -1.21
C SER A 192 0.39 5.37 -1.71
N SER A 193 1.71 5.43 -1.85
CA SER A 193 2.55 4.29 -2.28
C SER A 193 3.29 3.60 -1.13
N GLY A 194 3.15 4.10 0.10
CA GLY A 194 3.74 3.50 1.30
C GLY A 194 3.03 2.22 1.70
N SER A 195 3.74 1.35 2.42
CA SER A 195 3.20 0.09 2.95
C SER A 195 3.15 0.11 4.47
N ILE A 196 2.10 -0.46 5.04
CA ILE A 196 1.96 -0.68 6.48
C ILE A 196 1.99 -2.18 6.73
N GLN A 197 2.91 -2.63 7.57
CA GLN A 197 2.93 -4.01 8.07
C GLN A 197 2.77 -4.00 9.58
N LEU A 198 1.73 -4.67 10.06
CA LEU A 198 1.38 -4.78 11.46
C LEU A 198 1.52 -6.24 11.90
N VAL A 199 2.60 -6.53 12.62
CA VAL A 199 2.89 -7.85 13.18
C VAL A 199 2.44 -7.88 14.64
N VAL A 200 1.51 -8.78 14.95
CA VAL A 200 1.00 -9.00 16.32
C VAL A 200 1.25 -10.44 16.70
N ARG A 201 2.18 -10.71 17.62
CA ARG A 201 2.72 -12.05 17.81
C ARG A 201 1.76 -13.03 18.47
N HIS A 202 0.97 -12.57 19.45
CA HIS A 202 0.07 -13.42 20.24
C HIS A 202 -1.39 -13.22 19.85
N ALA A 203 -2.00 -12.09 20.22
CA ALA A 203 -3.43 -11.87 20.06
C ALA A 203 -3.74 -10.46 19.59
N PHE A 204 -4.65 -10.36 18.62
CA PHE A 204 -5.27 -9.12 18.18
C PHE A 204 -6.77 -9.23 18.46
N VAL A 205 -7.25 -8.46 19.43
CA VAL A 205 -8.66 -8.40 19.81
C VAL A 205 -9.16 -6.98 19.55
N ALA A 206 -10.20 -6.84 18.73
CA ALA A 206 -10.86 -5.56 18.55
C ALA A 206 -12.33 -5.73 18.17
N ASN A 207 -13.20 -4.79 18.53
CA ASN A 207 -14.59 -4.85 18.11
C ASN A 207 -14.71 -4.69 16.58
N SER A 208 -14.01 -3.69 16.02
CA SER A 208 -13.96 -3.44 14.58
C SER A 208 -12.53 -3.27 14.08
N ILE A 209 -12.25 -3.78 12.89
CA ILE A 209 -10.96 -3.58 12.20
C ILE A 209 -11.24 -3.18 10.77
N ASP A 210 -10.75 -2.00 10.36
CA ASP A 210 -10.81 -1.51 8.97
C ASP A 210 -9.39 -1.38 8.39
N LEU A 211 -9.10 -2.21 7.39
CA LEU A 211 -7.83 -2.19 6.66
C LEU A 211 -8.07 -1.59 5.28
N VAL A 212 -7.44 -0.45 5.00
CA VAL A 212 -7.64 0.29 3.77
C VAL A 212 -6.31 0.47 3.04
N SER A 213 -6.28 0.02 1.79
CA SER A 213 -5.19 0.31 0.88
C SER A 213 -5.69 1.07 -0.35
N HIS A 214 -4.96 2.10 -0.76
CA HIS A 214 -5.30 2.94 -1.91
C HIS A 214 -4.06 3.21 -2.77
N ARG A 215 -4.28 3.59 -4.04
CA ARG A 215 -3.24 3.80 -5.07
C ARG A 215 -2.38 2.55 -5.27
N THR A 216 -1.17 2.54 -4.76
CA THR A 216 -0.21 1.43 -4.88
C THR A 216 0.33 1.03 -3.51
N GLY A 217 -0.30 1.51 -2.44
CA GLY A 217 0.08 1.18 -1.07
C GLY A 217 -0.28 -0.27 -0.75
N SER A 218 0.19 -0.73 0.39
CA SER A 218 -0.12 -2.08 0.88
C SER A 218 -0.40 -2.04 2.37
N VAL A 219 -1.34 -2.86 2.83
CA VAL A 219 -1.57 -3.10 4.25
C VAL A 219 -1.45 -4.60 4.50
N ALA A 220 -0.52 -5.00 5.35
CA ALA A 220 -0.35 -6.37 5.80
C ALA A 220 -0.61 -6.46 7.30
N LEU A 221 -1.69 -7.14 7.69
CA LEU A 221 -1.99 -7.48 9.08
C LEU A 221 -1.59 -8.93 9.32
N LEU A 222 -0.57 -9.14 10.16
CA LEU A 222 0.02 -10.45 10.46
C LEU A 222 -0.20 -10.82 11.94
N PRO A 223 -1.40 -11.26 12.34
CA PRO A 223 -1.72 -11.60 13.72
C PRO A 223 -1.39 -13.06 14.03
N GLY A 224 -1.02 -13.35 15.28
CA GLY A 224 -0.93 -14.70 15.83
C GLY A 224 -2.30 -15.34 16.04
N ALA A 225 -3.26 -14.58 16.56
CA ALA A 225 -4.68 -14.90 16.60
C ALA A 225 -5.47 -13.60 16.40
N LEU A 226 -6.59 -13.66 15.67
CA LEU A 226 -7.44 -12.51 15.38
C LEU A 226 -8.87 -12.78 15.83
N ALA A 227 -9.37 -11.96 16.75
CA ALA A 227 -10.76 -12.00 17.21
C ALA A 227 -11.42 -10.64 17.04
N THR A 228 -12.51 -10.57 16.26
CA THR A 228 -13.21 -9.30 16.04
C THR A 228 -14.68 -9.44 15.68
N THR A 229 -15.53 -8.48 16.04
CA THR A 229 -16.93 -8.48 15.60
C THR A 229 -17.01 -8.21 14.09
N VAL A 230 -16.27 -7.21 13.61
CA VAL A 230 -16.27 -6.80 12.20
C VAL A 230 -14.86 -6.68 11.67
N LEU A 231 -14.54 -7.45 10.63
CA LEU A 231 -13.31 -7.33 9.86
C LEU A 231 -13.63 -6.77 8.46
N ALA A 232 -13.29 -5.51 8.23
CA ALA A 232 -13.41 -4.82 6.97
C ALA A 232 -12.05 -4.69 6.28
N THR A 233 -12.00 -5.06 5.00
CA THR A 233 -10.82 -4.95 4.15
C THR A 233 -11.18 -4.29 2.84
N THR A 234 -10.50 -3.20 2.52
CA THR A 234 -10.75 -2.41 1.32
C THR A 234 -9.45 -2.19 0.56
N SER A 235 -9.40 -2.68 -0.67
CA SER A 235 -8.35 -2.37 -1.64
C SER A 235 -8.95 -1.44 -2.69
N MET A 236 -8.27 -0.34 -2.98
CA MET A 236 -8.66 0.60 -4.02
C MET A 236 -7.53 0.82 -5.02
N ARG A 237 -7.89 0.98 -6.30
CA ARG A 237 -6.92 1.08 -7.40
C ARG A 237 -6.01 -0.16 -7.39
N SER A 238 -4.69 -0.01 -7.31
CA SER A 238 -3.72 -1.10 -7.34
C SER A 238 -3.13 -1.41 -5.95
N GLY A 239 -3.78 -0.93 -4.89
CA GLY A 239 -3.33 -1.18 -3.52
C GLY A 239 -3.70 -2.59 -3.05
N ASN A 240 -2.92 -3.19 -2.17
CA ASN A 240 -3.15 -4.56 -1.72
C ASN A 240 -3.45 -4.62 -0.21
N VAL A 241 -4.23 -5.60 0.21
CA VAL A 241 -4.48 -5.89 1.63
C VAL A 241 -4.25 -7.38 1.88
N VAL A 242 -3.44 -7.71 2.88
CA VAL A 242 -3.10 -9.08 3.27
C VAL A 242 -3.41 -9.28 4.73
N VAL A 243 -4.12 -10.36 5.08
CA VAL A 243 -4.49 -10.70 6.46
C VAL A 243 -4.13 -12.14 6.76
N GLY A 244 -3.39 -12.38 7.84
CA GLY A 244 -3.04 -13.71 8.31
C GLY A 244 -1.58 -13.79 8.73
N GLY A 245 -1.18 -14.81 9.47
CA GLY A 245 0.17 -14.86 10.04
C GLY A 245 1.12 -15.83 9.32
N LEU A 246 2.41 -15.56 9.47
CA LEU A 246 3.53 -16.37 8.97
C LEU A 246 3.84 -17.57 9.89
N SER A 247 3.19 -17.66 11.04
CA SER A 247 3.49 -18.67 12.06
C SER A 247 2.98 -20.05 11.65
N SER A 248 3.80 -21.08 11.91
CA SER A 248 3.41 -22.49 11.80
C SER A 248 2.24 -22.87 12.70
N ASN A 249 1.96 -22.07 13.74
CA ASN A 249 0.85 -22.27 14.68
C ASN A 249 -0.47 -21.72 14.12
N ARG A 250 -0.77 -22.05 12.84
CA ARG A 250 -2.02 -21.75 12.09
C ARG A 250 -2.84 -20.62 12.71
N PRO A 251 -2.43 -19.36 12.53
CA PRO A 251 -3.15 -18.20 13.03
C PRO A 251 -4.63 -18.32 12.64
N VAL A 252 -5.51 -18.25 13.64
CA VAL A 252 -6.96 -18.42 13.46
C VAL A 252 -7.61 -17.06 13.40
N ILE A 253 -8.38 -16.81 12.34
CA ILE A 253 -9.26 -15.66 12.22
C ILE A 253 -10.65 -16.05 12.73
N SER A 254 -11.15 -15.34 13.73
CA SER A 254 -12.51 -15.47 14.24
C SER A 254 -13.21 -14.12 14.12
N THR A 255 -14.22 -14.03 13.25
CA THR A 255 -15.02 -12.81 13.14
C THR A 255 -16.51 -13.07 13.00
N GLU A 256 -17.37 -12.19 13.52
CA GLU A 256 -18.80 -12.32 13.23
C GLU A 256 -19.07 -11.93 11.78
N LYS A 257 -18.55 -10.79 11.34
CA LYS A 257 -18.84 -10.22 10.02
C LYS A 257 -17.57 -9.88 9.24
N LEU A 258 -17.40 -10.54 8.10
CA LEU A 258 -16.33 -10.28 7.16
C LEU A 258 -16.82 -9.39 6.00
N VAL A 259 -16.21 -8.22 5.81
CA VAL A 259 -16.51 -7.31 4.71
C VAL A 259 -15.25 -7.12 3.85
N VAL A 260 -15.36 -7.42 2.56
CA VAL A 260 -14.23 -7.39 1.63
C VAL A 260 -14.60 -6.61 0.39
N LYS A 261 -13.80 -5.60 0.03
CA LYS A 261 -14.04 -4.73 -1.13
C LYS A 261 -12.76 -4.51 -1.94
N ALA A 262 -12.59 -5.23 -3.04
CA ALA A 262 -11.48 -5.00 -3.98
C ALA A 262 -11.96 -4.12 -5.15
N LEU A 263 -11.74 -2.81 -5.04
CA LEU A 263 -12.24 -1.76 -5.92
C LEU A 263 -11.12 -1.23 -6.84
N GLY A 264 -10.68 -2.03 -7.81
CA GLY A 264 -9.61 -1.64 -8.73
C GLY A 264 -8.90 -2.83 -9.38
N SER A 265 -7.58 -2.78 -9.47
CA SER A 265 -6.72 -3.85 -9.98
C SER A 265 -5.86 -4.53 -8.91
N GLY A 266 -5.99 -4.11 -7.64
CA GLY A 266 -5.31 -4.70 -6.50
C GLY A 266 -5.99 -5.98 -6.01
N PHE A 267 -5.45 -6.57 -4.95
CA PHE A 267 -6.01 -7.78 -4.35
C PHE A 267 -6.20 -7.67 -2.84
N ILE A 268 -7.08 -8.51 -2.33
CA ILE A 268 -7.25 -8.78 -0.90
C ILE A 268 -7.03 -10.27 -0.67
N GLU A 269 -6.16 -10.63 0.26
CA GLU A 269 -5.78 -12.01 0.52
C GLU A 269 -5.83 -12.35 2.01
N TYR A 270 -6.44 -13.50 2.31
CA TYR A 270 -6.44 -14.11 3.63
C TYR A 270 -5.54 -15.35 3.62
N LEU A 271 -4.42 -15.30 4.32
CA LEU A 271 -3.40 -16.36 4.41
C LEU A 271 -3.69 -17.38 5.50
N SER A 272 -4.58 -17.01 6.42
CA SER A 272 -4.92 -17.76 7.61
C SER A 272 -6.27 -18.45 7.48
N HIS A 273 -6.39 -19.65 8.05
CA HIS A 273 -7.68 -20.26 8.24
C HIS A 273 -8.52 -19.47 9.25
N GLY A 274 -9.83 -19.46 9.05
CA GLY A 274 -10.73 -18.79 9.97
C GLY A 274 -12.16 -19.25 9.85
N ALA A 275 -13.00 -18.69 10.71
CA ALA A 275 -14.44 -18.86 10.68
C ALA A 275 -15.13 -17.50 10.77
N CYS A 276 -16.28 -17.38 10.10
CA CYS A 276 -17.15 -16.25 10.29
C CYS A 276 -18.65 -16.58 10.28
N ASN A 277 -19.48 -15.69 10.81
CA ASN A 277 -20.93 -15.85 10.72
C ASN A 277 -21.41 -15.42 9.32
N ALA A 278 -21.10 -14.19 8.92
CA ALA A 278 -21.53 -13.63 7.64
C ALA A 278 -20.37 -12.99 6.86
N SER A 279 -20.30 -13.21 5.55
CA SER A 279 -19.39 -12.51 4.65
C SER A 279 -20.10 -11.72 3.54
N SER A 280 -19.54 -10.55 3.21
CA SER A 280 -19.90 -9.75 2.05
C SER A 280 -18.63 -9.42 1.27
N VAL A 281 -18.45 -10.06 0.12
CA VAL A 281 -17.29 -9.90 -0.75
C VAL A 281 -17.72 -9.19 -2.02
N GLU A 282 -17.10 -8.05 -2.31
CA GLU A 282 -17.36 -7.25 -3.50
C GLU A 282 -16.06 -7.01 -4.26
N THR A 283 -16.09 -7.24 -5.57
CA THR A 283 -14.99 -6.92 -6.49
C THR A 283 -15.50 -6.07 -7.64
N TYR A 284 -14.67 -5.12 -8.07
CA TYR A 284 -14.92 -4.23 -9.21
C TYR A 284 -13.66 -4.11 -10.06
N ALA A 285 -13.80 -3.84 -11.35
CA ALA A 285 -12.72 -3.81 -12.32
C ALA A 285 -11.96 -5.14 -12.43
N SER A 286 -10.65 -5.18 -12.22
CA SER A 286 -9.83 -6.40 -12.36
C SER A 286 -9.28 -6.91 -11.03
N GLY A 287 -9.92 -6.52 -9.91
CA GLY A 287 -9.46 -6.83 -8.57
C GLY A 287 -9.81 -8.25 -8.16
N ALA A 288 -9.01 -8.82 -7.26
CA ALA A 288 -9.21 -10.19 -6.79
C ALA A 288 -9.39 -10.25 -5.28
N ALA A 289 -10.29 -11.12 -4.81
CA ALA A 289 -10.52 -11.36 -3.39
C ALA A 289 -10.33 -12.85 -3.07
N TYR A 290 -9.30 -13.17 -2.28
CA TYR A 290 -8.93 -14.52 -1.85
C TYR A 290 -9.35 -14.73 -0.40
N THR A 291 -10.63 -15.03 -0.15
CA THR A 291 -11.18 -15.20 1.21
C THR A 291 -11.48 -16.66 1.56
N HIS A 292 -11.18 -17.60 0.66
CA HIS A 292 -11.52 -19.01 0.76
C HIS A 292 -10.98 -19.75 2.00
N LEU A 293 -9.94 -19.24 2.67
CA LEU A 293 -9.44 -19.83 3.92
C LEU A 293 -10.31 -19.47 5.15
N VAL A 294 -11.14 -18.42 5.05
CA VAL A 294 -12.11 -18.04 6.09
C VAL A 294 -13.48 -18.61 5.72
N VAL A 295 -13.92 -19.62 6.48
CA VAL A 295 -15.17 -20.33 6.22
C VAL A 295 -16.34 -19.64 6.92
N CYS A 296 -17.31 -19.16 6.16
CA CYS A 296 -18.42 -18.39 6.71
C CYS A 296 -19.76 -19.14 6.64
N GLN A 297 -20.64 -18.95 7.63
CA GLN A 297 -21.97 -19.58 7.59
C GLN A 297 -22.78 -19.09 6.38
N HIS A 298 -22.85 -17.77 6.22
CA HIS A 298 -23.52 -17.11 5.12
C HIS A 298 -22.54 -16.26 4.33
N SER A 299 -22.56 -16.35 3.00
CA SER A 299 -21.69 -15.55 2.15
C SER A 299 -22.47 -14.89 1.02
N THR A 300 -22.16 -13.63 0.76
CA THR A 300 -22.61 -12.90 -0.42
C THR A 300 -21.40 -12.47 -1.24
N ALA A 301 -21.43 -12.76 -2.54
CA ALA A 301 -20.37 -12.38 -3.48
C ALA A 301 -20.94 -11.54 -4.62
N LYS A 302 -20.44 -10.32 -4.76
CA LYS A 302 -20.81 -9.38 -5.83
C LYS A 302 -19.58 -9.12 -6.69
N LEU A 303 -19.62 -9.56 -7.92
CA LEU A 303 -18.55 -9.40 -8.88
C LEU A 303 -19.01 -8.49 -10.01
N ARG A 304 -18.21 -7.47 -10.30
CA ARG A 304 -18.41 -6.56 -11.43
C ARG A 304 -17.13 -6.50 -12.27
N ASP A 305 -17.31 -6.49 -13.59
CA ASP A 305 -16.24 -6.49 -14.60
C ASP A 305 -15.40 -7.79 -14.65
N ALA A 306 -14.08 -7.71 -14.55
CA ALA A 306 -13.13 -8.78 -14.92
C ALA A 306 -12.33 -9.35 -13.72
N GLY A 307 -12.73 -9.05 -12.49
CA GLY A 307 -12.10 -9.55 -11.26
C GLY A 307 -12.43 -11.00 -10.93
N ASP A 308 -11.85 -11.54 -9.86
CA ASP A 308 -12.16 -12.90 -9.39
C ASP A 308 -12.43 -12.90 -7.87
N ILE A 309 -13.38 -13.73 -7.44
CA ILE A 309 -13.71 -13.93 -6.03
C ILE A 309 -13.52 -15.41 -5.67
N TYR A 310 -12.78 -15.69 -4.60
CA TYR A 310 -12.60 -17.03 -4.04
C TYR A 310 -13.19 -17.06 -2.63
N VAL A 311 -14.30 -17.78 -2.45
CA VAL A 311 -15.09 -17.79 -1.20
C VAL A 311 -15.36 -19.21 -0.72
N SER A 312 -15.56 -19.36 0.60
CA SER A 312 -15.96 -20.62 1.23
C SER A 312 -17.18 -20.39 2.12
N SER A 313 -18.20 -21.24 2.01
CA SER A 313 -19.41 -21.12 2.84
C SER A 313 -20.05 -22.46 3.15
N VAL A 314 -20.68 -22.57 4.32
CA VAL A 314 -21.27 -23.83 4.82
C VAL A 314 -22.81 -23.87 4.78
N GLN A 315 -23.52 -22.76 5.01
CA GLN A 315 -25.00 -22.77 5.02
C GLN A 315 -25.60 -22.15 3.77
N SER A 316 -25.15 -20.95 3.36
CA SER A 316 -25.68 -20.31 2.16
C SER A 316 -24.67 -19.44 1.41
N LEU A 317 -24.67 -19.53 0.09
CA LEU A 317 -23.96 -18.63 -0.81
C LEU A 317 -24.95 -17.93 -1.75
N ALA A 318 -24.90 -16.60 -1.83
CA ALA A 318 -25.59 -15.83 -2.86
C ALA A 318 -24.58 -15.08 -3.71
N THR A 319 -24.63 -15.29 -5.02
CA THR A 319 -23.70 -14.67 -5.98
C THR A 319 -24.44 -13.75 -6.95
N GLN A 320 -23.83 -12.61 -7.25
CA GLN A 320 -24.27 -11.68 -8.28
C GLN A 320 -23.06 -11.34 -9.14
N THR A 321 -23.11 -11.72 -10.42
CA THR A 321 -22.02 -11.50 -11.38
C THR A 321 -22.51 -10.60 -12.51
N ASP A 322 -21.79 -9.51 -12.75
CA ASP A 322 -22.03 -8.55 -13.83
C ASP A 322 -20.69 -8.22 -14.52
N GLY A 323 -20.25 -9.09 -15.43
CA GLY A 323 -18.95 -8.96 -16.09
C GLY A 323 -18.39 -10.27 -16.63
N SER A 324 -17.10 -10.28 -16.97
CA SER A 324 -16.36 -11.44 -17.47
C SER A 324 -15.58 -12.22 -16.41
N GLY A 325 -15.54 -11.72 -15.17
CA GLY A 325 -14.87 -12.37 -14.05
C GLY A 325 -15.61 -13.58 -13.49
N SER A 326 -14.99 -14.30 -12.56
CA SER A 326 -15.55 -15.54 -11.98
C SER A 326 -15.61 -15.54 -10.46
N VAL A 327 -16.69 -16.14 -9.93
CA VAL A 327 -16.79 -16.47 -8.50
C VAL A 327 -16.50 -17.95 -8.33
N TYR A 328 -15.39 -18.26 -7.66
CA TYR A 328 -14.99 -19.61 -7.28
C TYR A 328 -15.43 -19.90 -5.85
N ALA A 329 -16.16 -21.00 -5.66
CA ALA A 329 -16.72 -21.35 -4.36
C ALA A 329 -16.30 -22.75 -3.91
N ASN A 330 -15.92 -22.87 -2.64
CA ASN A 330 -15.81 -24.14 -1.93
C ASN A 330 -17.00 -24.28 -0.98
N LEU A 331 -17.88 -25.24 -1.26
CA LEU A 331 -19.17 -25.40 -0.59
C LEU A 331 -19.30 -26.80 0.00
N ASP A 332 -19.98 -26.90 1.14
CA ASP A 332 -20.46 -28.19 1.65
C ASP A 332 -21.61 -28.70 0.77
N VAL A 333 -21.81 -30.01 0.72
CA VAL A 333 -22.92 -30.68 0.02
C VAL A 333 -24.28 -30.16 0.49
N ALA A 334 -24.38 -29.74 1.75
CA ALA A 334 -25.60 -29.18 2.33
C ALA A 334 -25.82 -27.68 2.06
N THR A 335 -24.83 -26.97 1.48
CA THR A 335 -24.89 -25.51 1.32
C THR A 335 -25.91 -25.08 0.25
N ARG A 336 -26.78 -24.13 0.59
CA ARG A 336 -27.74 -23.54 -0.36
C ARG A 336 -27.06 -22.45 -1.18
N ALA A 337 -26.83 -22.70 -2.47
CA ALA A 337 -26.21 -21.72 -3.36
C ALA A 337 -27.20 -21.13 -4.36
N THR A 338 -27.13 -19.81 -4.58
CA THR A 338 -27.88 -19.10 -5.62
C THR A 338 -26.96 -18.21 -6.48
N GLY A 339 -27.32 -18.02 -7.75
CA GLY A 339 -26.53 -17.28 -8.73
C GLY A 339 -25.47 -18.13 -9.45
N ARG A 340 -24.56 -17.48 -10.17
CA ARG A 340 -23.51 -18.14 -10.98
C ARG A 340 -22.20 -18.23 -10.20
N PHE A 341 -21.66 -19.44 -10.07
CA PHE A 341 -20.34 -19.71 -9.51
C PHE A 341 -19.71 -20.94 -10.19
N THR A 342 -18.40 -21.06 -10.05
CA THR A 342 -17.62 -22.23 -10.48
C THR A 342 -17.07 -22.94 -9.24
N PRO A 343 -17.03 -24.28 -9.20
CA PRO A 343 -16.32 -24.98 -8.13
C PRO A 343 -14.88 -24.51 -8.02
N MET A 344 -14.38 -24.37 -6.78
CA MET A 344 -13.00 -23.95 -6.54
C MET A 344 -12.00 -24.94 -7.15
N PRO A 345 -10.96 -24.48 -7.86
CA PRO A 345 -9.91 -25.37 -8.34
C PRO A 345 -9.14 -25.98 -7.16
N LEU A 346 -8.55 -27.17 -7.38
CA LEU A 346 -7.74 -27.86 -6.36
C LEU A 346 -6.52 -27.04 -5.92
N THR A 347 -6.02 -26.18 -6.80
CA THR A 347 -4.90 -25.27 -6.55
C THR A 347 -5.32 -23.85 -6.90
N VAL A 348 -5.28 -22.96 -5.91
CA VAL A 348 -5.51 -21.53 -6.09
C VAL A 348 -4.15 -20.85 -6.18
N ALA A 349 -3.88 -20.17 -7.30
CA ALA A 349 -2.67 -19.37 -7.45
C ALA A 349 -2.82 -18.09 -6.62
N LEU A 350 -2.02 -17.97 -5.56
CA LEU A 350 -2.02 -16.81 -4.69
C LEU A 350 -1.07 -15.73 -5.22
N PRO A 351 -1.43 -14.44 -5.10
CA PRO A 351 -0.51 -13.36 -5.41
C PRO A 351 0.67 -13.36 -4.43
N THR A 352 1.83 -12.90 -4.88
CA THR A 352 2.96 -12.70 -3.98
C THR A 352 2.83 -11.36 -3.28
N TYR A 353 2.97 -11.35 -1.95
CA TYR A 353 3.15 -10.11 -1.19
C TYR A 353 4.58 -10.02 -0.66
N GLU A 354 5.11 -8.80 -0.58
CA GLU A 354 6.44 -8.54 -0.05
C GLU A 354 6.35 -8.31 1.47
N VAL A 355 7.06 -9.12 2.24
CA VAL A 355 7.21 -8.89 3.69
C VAL A 355 8.21 -7.76 3.86
N LEU A 356 7.79 -6.68 4.51
CA LEU A 356 8.68 -5.61 4.92
C LEU A 356 9.67 -6.16 5.93
N SER A 357 10.94 -6.15 5.56
CA SER A 357 12.06 -6.36 6.48
C SER A 357 12.75 -5.02 6.70
N ILE A 358 12.94 -4.65 7.97
CA ILE A 358 13.81 -3.53 8.29
C ILE A 358 15.22 -4.07 8.25
N SER A 359 15.99 -3.68 7.24
CA SER A 359 17.44 -3.80 7.33
C SER A 359 17.92 -2.93 8.50
N GLU A 360 18.80 -3.46 9.35
CA GLU A 360 19.41 -2.64 10.42
C GLU A 360 20.16 -1.43 9.84
N ASP A 361 20.57 -1.47 8.57
CA ASP A 361 21.20 -0.35 7.87
C ASP A 361 20.22 0.81 7.57
N SER A 362 18.91 0.52 7.50
CA SER A 362 17.86 1.55 7.43
C SER A 362 17.82 2.41 8.70
N ARG A 363 18.45 1.99 9.82
CA ARG A 363 18.63 2.83 11.02
C ARG A 363 19.54 4.04 10.79
N ARG A 364 20.37 4.03 9.74
CA ARG A 364 21.27 5.14 9.39
C ARG A 364 20.84 5.86 8.11
N ALA A 365 20.04 5.21 7.28
CA ALA A 365 19.52 5.81 6.07
C ALA A 365 18.25 6.60 6.39
N GLY A 366 18.39 7.91 6.58
CA GLY A 366 17.30 8.84 6.39
C GLY A 366 16.76 8.74 4.97
N VAL A 367 15.87 7.77 4.74
CA VAL A 367 15.08 7.54 3.53
C VAL A 367 15.88 7.01 2.34
N SER A 368 15.50 5.82 1.88
CA SER A 368 15.56 5.43 0.48
C SER A 368 14.76 6.46 -0.31
N VAL A 369 15.43 7.52 -0.81
CA VAL A 369 14.81 8.45 -1.75
C VAL A 369 14.43 7.60 -2.95
N GLY A 370 13.12 7.43 -3.10
CA GLY A 370 12.52 6.33 -3.83
C GLY A 370 13.16 6.05 -5.19
N THR A 371 13.39 4.75 -5.43
CA THR A 371 13.39 4.17 -6.77
C THR A 371 12.12 4.54 -7.56
N VAL A 372 11.04 5.00 -6.90
CA VAL A 372 9.86 5.59 -7.53
C VAL A 372 10.18 6.85 -8.34
N SER A 373 11.14 7.68 -7.91
CA SER A 373 11.61 8.81 -8.71
C SER A 373 12.33 8.36 -9.98
N PHE A 374 13.04 7.23 -9.92
CA PHE A 374 13.68 6.67 -11.11
C PHE A 374 12.63 6.19 -12.13
N TRP A 375 11.59 5.48 -11.68
CA TRP A 375 10.51 5.01 -12.58
C TRP A 375 9.66 6.16 -13.15
N LEU A 376 9.39 7.21 -12.37
CA LEU A 376 8.70 8.41 -12.87
C LEU A 376 9.56 9.20 -13.86
N VAL A 377 10.86 9.33 -13.61
CA VAL A 377 11.79 9.95 -14.56
C VAL A 377 11.94 9.09 -15.82
N LEU A 378 12.02 7.76 -15.70
CA LEU A 378 12.08 6.85 -16.85
C LEU A 378 10.77 6.88 -17.67
N SER A 379 9.63 6.96 -17.00
CA SER A 379 8.29 7.14 -17.60
C SER A 379 8.21 8.47 -18.35
N MET A 380 8.60 9.58 -17.72
CA MET A 380 8.65 10.88 -18.36
C MET A 380 9.61 10.88 -19.56
N MET A 381 10.81 10.28 -19.43
CA MET A 381 11.75 10.14 -20.54
C MET A 381 11.17 9.31 -21.69
N SER A 382 10.48 8.20 -21.40
CA SER A 382 9.82 7.37 -22.42
C SER A 382 8.73 8.14 -23.18
N VAL A 383 7.87 8.88 -22.47
CA VAL A 383 6.84 9.73 -23.10
C VAL A 383 7.49 10.83 -23.94
N THR A 384 8.56 11.44 -23.46
CA THR A 384 9.28 12.51 -24.20
C THR A 384 9.92 11.95 -25.47
N VAL A 385 10.51 10.75 -25.41
CA VAL A 385 11.07 10.05 -26.58
C VAL A 385 9.98 9.70 -27.59
N LEU A 386 8.82 9.21 -27.14
CA LEU A 386 7.68 8.93 -28.03
C LEU A 386 7.15 10.19 -28.72
N ILE A 387 7.06 11.32 -28.01
CA ILE A 387 6.67 12.62 -28.60
C ILE A 387 7.69 13.07 -29.64
N VAL A 388 8.99 12.93 -29.35
CA VAL A 388 10.06 13.27 -30.31
C VAL A 388 9.98 12.39 -31.55
N ILE A 389 9.80 11.07 -31.40
CA ILE A 389 9.63 10.14 -32.52
C ILE A 389 8.40 10.52 -33.36
N ALA A 390 7.27 10.83 -32.72
CA ALA A 390 6.05 11.25 -33.41
C ALA A 390 6.26 12.57 -34.18
N LEU A 391 6.95 13.55 -33.60
CA LEU A 391 7.26 14.83 -34.26
C LEU A 391 8.24 14.67 -35.44
N VAL A 392 9.25 13.81 -35.29
CA VAL A 392 10.18 13.47 -36.37
C VAL A 392 9.45 12.74 -37.49
N GLY A 393 8.63 11.74 -37.17
CA GLY A 393 7.79 11.02 -38.13
C GLY A 393 6.83 11.97 -38.86
N TYR A 394 6.18 12.88 -38.15
CA TYR A 394 5.30 13.90 -38.74
C TYR A 394 6.05 14.82 -39.72
N LYS A 395 7.26 15.30 -39.37
CA LYS A 395 8.07 16.13 -40.28
C LYS A 395 8.47 15.38 -41.56
N GLN A 396 8.79 14.10 -41.46
CA GLN A 396 9.16 13.28 -42.62
C GLN A 396 7.95 12.94 -43.51
N LEU A 397 6.76 12.78 -42.93
CA LEU A 397 5.53 12.44 -43.67
C LEU A 397 4.82 13.66 -44.29
N LYS A 398 5.05 14.87 -43.77
CA LYS A 398 4.47 16.12 -44.29
C LYS A 398 4.67 16.33 -45.81
N PRO A 399 5.85 16.12 -46.42
CA PRO A 399 6.04 16.27 -47.87
C PRO A 399 5.35 15.17 -48.69
N VAL A 400 5.15 13.97 -48.13
CA VAL A 400 4.41 12.88 -48.80
C VAL A 400 2.91 13.18 -48.82
N TRP A 401 2.38 13.68 -47.69
CA TRP A 401 0.97 14.07 -47.57
C TRP A 401 0.61 15.28 -48.44
N SER A 402 1.51 16.26 -48.60
CA SER A 402 1.27 17.39 -49.51
C SER A 402 1.21 16.93 -50.98
N SER A 403 1.98 15.91 -51.35
CA SER A 403 1.93 15.30 -52.68
C SER A 403 0.60 14.57 -52.93
N TYR A 404 0.09 13.80 -51.96
CA TYR A 404 -1.23 13.16 -52.05
C TYR A 404 -2.39 14.16 -52.17
N ARG A 405 -2.36 15.24 -51.38
CA ARG A 405 -3.42 16.27 -51.39
C ARG A 405 -3.48 17.04 -52.72
N SER A 406 -2.37 17.14 -53.44
CA SER A 406 -2.33 17.77 -54.77
C SER A 406 -2.97 16.91 -55.88
N ARG A 407 -3.01 15.58 -55.72
CA ARG A 407 -3.66 14.66 -56.67
C ARG A 407 -5.17 14.55 -56.45
N ALA A 408 -5.65 14.68 -55.20
CA ALA A 408 -7.07 14.59 -54.89
C ALA A 408 -7.93 15.78 -55.39
N LYS A 409 -7.33 16.92 -55.73
CA LYS A 409 -8.06 18.11 -56.21
C LYS A 409 -8.28 18.17 -57.73
N ARG A 410 -7.85 17.16 -58.50
CA ARG A 410 -7.88 17.22 -59.97
C ARG A 410 -9.08 16.53 -60.63
N GLY A 411 -10.13 16.18 -59.87
CA GLY A 411 -11.32 15.55 -60.45
C GLY A 411 -12.54 15.66 -59.55
N VAL A 412 -13.08 16.86 -59.37
CA VAL A 412 -14.47 17.03 -58.91
C VAL A 412 -15.12 18.12 -59.74
N THR A 413 -15.92 17.70 -60.71
CA THR A 413 -16.86 18.52 -61.48
C THR A 413 -17.89 19.13 -60.53
N LYS A 414 -18.09 20.44 -60.67
CA LYS A 414 -18.90 21.30 -59.82
C LYS A 414 -20.39 21.08 -60.14
N THR A 415 -21.14 20.45 -59.24
CA THR A 415 -22.61 20.47 -59.25
C THR A 415 -23.11 21.64 -58.43
N GLU A 416 -23.92 22.48 -59.07
CA GLU A 416 -24.51 23.72 -58.55
C GLU A 416 -25.82 23.39 -57.83
N PHE A 417 -26.00 23.87 -56.60
CA PHE A 417 -27.26 23.78 -55.86
C PHE A 417 -27.72 25.17 -55.41
N THR A 418 -28.98 25.47 -55.71
CA THR A 418 -29.73 26.70 -55.38
C THR A 418 -30.11 26.78 -53.90
N PRO A 419 -30.13 27.98 -53.29
CA PRO A 419 -30.45 28.18 -51.87
C PRO A 419 -31.97 28.13 -51.59
N VAL A 420 -32.35 27.43 -50.52
CA VAL A 420 -33.71 27.39 -49.95
C VAL A 420 -33.78 28.29 -48.71
N SER A 421 -34.86 29.07 -48.62
CA SER A 421 -35.16 30.08 -47.61
C SER A 421 -35.52 29.50 -46.23
N THR A 422 -35.05 30.16 -45.17
CA THR A 422 -35.38 29.88 -43.76
C THR A 422 -36.58 30.69 -43.26
N PRO A 423 -37.54 30.09 -42.52
CA PRO A 423 -38.61 30.84 -41.84
C PRO A 423 -38.27 31.29 -40.40
N LYS A 424 -39.01 32.32 -39.97
CA LYS A 424 -38.86 33.18 -38.79
C LYS A 424 -39.32 32.57 -37.44
N SER A 425 -38.57 32.91 -36.38
CA SER A 425 -38.98 33.42 -35.06
C SER A 425 -40.20 32.82 -34.32
N CYS A 426 -39.96 32.23 -33.14
CA CYS A 426 -40.94 32.12 -32.04
C CYS A 426 -40.36 32.61 -30.70
N ARG A 427 -40.82 33.81 -30.33
CA ARG A 427 -41.28 34.36 -29.03
C ARG A 427 -40.92 33.62 -27.72
N THR A 428 -40.26 34.38 -26.84
CA THR A 428 -40.13 34.21 -25.39
C THR A 428 -41.44 34.43 -24.63
N GLY A 429 -41.75 33.58 -23.66
CA GLY A 429 -42.83 33.76 -22.69
C GLY A 429 -42.32 33.59 -21.25
N ASN A 430 -42.59 34.59 -20.41
CA ASN A 430 -42.41 34.56 -18.96
C ASN A 430 -43.40 33.59 -18.31
N LEU A 431 -42.98 32.88 -17.25
CA LEU A 431 -43.87 32.32 -16.25
C LEU A 431 -43.36 32.63 -14.84
N THR A 432 -44.18 33.36 -14.11
CA THR A 432 -44.15 33.66 -12.68
C THR A 432 -44.72 32.51 -11.85
N ASP A 433 -44.32 32.47 -10.58
CA ASP A 433 -45.00 31.89 -9.41
C ASP A 433 -45.52 30.46 -9.46
N MET A 434 -44.87 29.58 -8.69
CA MET A 434 -45.59 28.49 -8.02
C MET A 434 -44.93 28.13 -6.68
N THR A 435 -45.55 28.62 -5.61
CA THR A 435 -45.41 28.19 -4.22
C THR A 435 -45.85 26.73 -4.08
N ILE A 436 -45.06 25.91 -3.38
CA ILE A 436 -45.50 24.60 -2.87
C ILE A 436 -45.44 24.64 -1.34
N SER A 437 -46.63 24.66 -0.75
CA SER A 437 -46.90 24.43 0.66
C SER A 437 -47.37 22.99 0.84
N GLY A 438 -46.81 22.30 1.84
CA GLY A 438 -47.49 21.34 2.70
C GLY A 438 -47.99 20.02 2.12
N MET A 439 -47.36 18.92 2.54
CA MET A 439 -48.13 17.75 3.00
C MET A 439 -47.32 16.96 4.04
N THR A 440 -47.80 17.06 5.27
CA THR A 440 -47.65 16.12 6.37
C THR A 440 -48.31 14.78 6.04
N SER A 441 -47.67 13.68 6.39
CA SER A 441 -48.34 12.38 6.58
C SER A 441 -47.44 11.48 7.42
N ASN A 442 -47.85 11.29 8.68
CA ASN A 442 -47.33 10.28 9.59
C ASN A 442 -47.73 8.88 9.10
N CYS A 443 -46.74 7.98 9.02
CA CYS A 443 -46.71 6.65 9.62
C CYS A 443 -45.25 6.18 9.61
#